data_AF-A0A964DGD1-F1
#
_entry.id   AF-A0A964DGD1-F1
#
_cell.length_a   1.000
_cell.length_b   1.000
_cell.length_c   1.000
_cell.angle_alpha   90.00
_cell.angle_beta   90.00
_cell.angle_gamma   90.00
#
_symmetry.space_group_name_H-M   'P 1'
#
loop_
_entity.id
_entity.type
_entity.pdbx_description
1 polymer ?
#
loop_
_entity_poly.entity_id
_entity_poly.type
_entity_poly.pdbx_seq_one_letter_code
_entity_poly.pdbx_strand_id
1 'polypeptide(L)'
;MNGDRGQMTIDYVAGVGIFLITVSFVFQFMYALFLPFQSGADEVSLAADRAASVIVERMLPLDNAMTSNVIDQRKLIYFNDTKLNGSNVPVYQDTLRELALFSDENVFDLNISVANITTPDKVTYRSGPELPDNADIGQTKRLVYIVNPSTGYNVTAYFSVRVW
;
A
#
# COMPACT_ATOMS: atom_id res chain seq x y z
N MET A 1 -66.56 25.25 21.95
CA MET A 1 -65.62 25.38 20.81
C MET A 1 -64.22 25.64 21.37
N ASN A 2 -63.51 24.60 21.84
CA ASN A 2 -62.17 24.73 22.45
C ASN A 2 -61.14 23.75 21.83
N GLY A 3 -61.48 23.06 20.73
CA GLY A 3 -60.63 22.02 20.12
C GLY A 3 -59.52 22.57 19.21
N ASP A 4 -59.82 23.59 18.41
CA ASP A 4 -58.92 24.05 17.34
C ASP A 4 -57.60 24.64 17.84
N ARG A 5 -57.58 25.29 19.00
CA ARG A 5 -56.35 25.86 19.58
C ARG A 5 -55.40 24.78 20.13
N GLY A 6 -55.95 23.70 20.68
CA GLY A 6 -55.17 22.56 21.17
C GLY A 6 -54.52 21.79 20.03
N GLN A 7 -55.28 21.56 18.95
CA GLN A 7 -54.81 20.90 17.74
C GLN A 7 -53.71 21.70 17.02
N MET A 8 -53.90 23.01 16.84
CA MET A 8 -52.87 23.91 16.28
C MET A 8 -51.56 23.90 17.09
N THR A 9 -51.65 23.78 18.41
CA THR A 9 -50.46 23.74 19.28
C THR A 9 -49.72 22.41 19.14
N ILE A 10 -50.45 21.29 19.09
CA ILE A 10 -49.86 19.95 18.93
C ILE A 10 -49.19 19.81 17.56
N ASP A 11 -49.83 20.30 16.49
CA ASP A 11 -49.28 20.25 15.13
C ASP A 11 -48.00 21.10 15.01
N TYR A 12 -47.95 22.26 15.68
CA TYR A 12 -46.75 23.09 15.75
C TYR A 12 -45.60 22.40 16.51
N VAL A 13 -45.89 21.82 17.69
CA VAL A 13 -44.87 21.10 18.47
C VAL A 13 -44.36 19.87 17.72
N ALA A 14 -45.25 19.13 17.06
CA ALA A 14 -44.87 17.98 16.24
C ALA A 14 -44.01 18.41 15.05
N GLY A 15 -44.39 19.47 14.34
CA GLY A 15 -43.63 20.01 13.21
C GLY A 15 -42.24 20.50 13.60
N VAL A 16 -42.14 21.30 14.67
CA VAL A 16 -40.86 21.80 15.19
C VAL A 16 -40.01 20.64 15.74
N GLY A 17 -40.62 19.67 16.42
CA GLY A 17 -39.92 18.49 16.94
C GLY A 17 -39.30 17.64 15.83
N ILE A 18 -40.08 17.30 14.81
CA ILE A 18 -39.59 16.52 13.65
C ILE A 18 -38.52 17.31 12.89
N PHE A 19 -38.71 18.62 12.71
CA PHE A 19 -37.72 19.48 12.06
C PHE A 19 -36.38 19.48 12.81
N LEU A 20 -36.39 19.70 14.13
CA LEU A 20 -35.17 19.74 14.92
C LEU A 20 -34.45 18.39 14.95
N ILE A 21 -35.19 17.28 15.07
CA ILE A 21 -34.61 15.93 15.00
C ILE A 21 -33.94 15.71 13.64
N THR A 22 -34.63 16.05 12.55
CA THR A 22 -34.11 15.86 11.19
C THR A 22 -32.86 16.70 10.95
N VAL A 23 -32.88 17.98 11.33
CA VAL A 23 -31.72 18.87 11.21
C VAL A 23 -30.54 18.35 12.03
N SER A 24 -30.78 17.84 13.24
CA SER A 24 -29.73 17.23 14.07
C SER A 24 -29.09 16.02 13.38
N PHE A 25 -29.88 15.15 12.74
CA PHE A 25 -29.35 14.03 11.96
C PHE A 25 -28.54 14.51 10.75
N VAL A 26 -29.02 15.52 10.02
CA VAL A 26 -28.27 16.09 8.87
C VAL A 26 -26.91 16.61 9.32
N PHE A 27 -26.84 17.37 10.41
CA PHE A 27 -25.57 17.87 10.95
C PHE A 27 -24.65 16.74 11.42
N GLN A 28 -25.20 15.66 12.00
CA GLN A 28 -24.42 14.49 12.38
C GLN A 28 -23.75 13.81 11.18
N PHE A 29 -24.44 13.69 10.05
CA PHE A 29 -23.87 13.09 8.83
C PHE A 29 -22.99 14.06 8.03
N MET A 30 -23.20 15.37 8.16
CA MET A 30 -22.41 16.38 7.47
C MET A 30 -20.93 16.35 7.86
N TYR A 31 -20.59 16.01 9.12
CA TYR A 31 -19.20 15.86 9.56
C TYR A 31 -18.43 14.78 8.76
N ALA A 32 -19.11 13.74 8.29
CA ALA A 32 -18.49 12.69 7.49
C ALA A 32 -18.10 13.16 6.08
N LEU A 33 -18.74 14.20 5.54
CA LEU A 33 -18.39 14.80 4.25
C LEU A 33 -17.09 15.60 4.32
N PHE A 34 -16.67 15.99 5.53
CA PHE A 34 -15.43 16.74 5.76
C PHE A 34 -14.29 15.87 6.30
N LEU A 35 -14.52 14.57 6.50
CA LEU A 35 -13.41 13.65 6.70
C LEU A 35 -12.64 13.58 5.38
N PRO A 36 -11.38 14.02 5.32
CA PRO A 36 -10.57 13.78 4.14
C PRO A 36 -10.53 12.27 3.91
N PHE A 37 -10.71 11.84 2.67
CA PHE A 37 -10.50 10.44 2.31
C PHE A 37 -9.09 10.06 2.78
N GLN A 38 -8.95 9.15 3.74
CA GLN A 38 -7.66 8.52 4.06
C GLN A 38 -7.22 7.55 2.95
N SER A 39 -7.58 7.81 1.68
CA SER A 39 -7.33 6.89 0.58
C SER A 39 -5.86 6.81 0.22
N GLY A 40 -5.08 7.88 0.44
CA GLY A 40 -3.66 7.90 0.12
C GLY A 40 -2.90 6.75 0.76
N ALA A 41 -2.95 6.65 2.11
CA ALA A 41 -2.29 5.60 2.88
C ALA A 41 -2.78 4.17 2.54
N ASP A 42 -4.08 3.99 2.31
CA ASP A 42 -4.65 2.69 1.94
C ASP A 42 -4.24 2.27 0.52
N GLU A 43 -4.20 3.23 -0.40
CA GLU A 43 -3.82 3.02 -1.80
C GLU A 43 -2.35 2.63 -1.92
N VAL A 44 -1.44 3.37 -1.27
CA VAL A 44 0.00 3.04 -1.29
C VAL A 44 0.28 1.70 -0.62
N SER A 45 -0.46 1.34 0.44
CA SER A 45 -0.32 0.05 1.12
C SER A 45 -0.76 -1.11 0.23
N LEU A 46 -1.88 -0.94 -0.47
CA LEU A 46 -2.38 -1.92 -1.43
C LEU A 46 -1.44 -2.04 -2.64
N ALA A 47 -0.89 -0.93 -3.14
CA ALA A 47 0.10 -0.92 -4.20
C ALA A 47 1.38 -1.66 -3.79
N ALA A 48 1.88 -1.42 -2.57
CA ALA A 48 3.03 -2.13 -2.02
C ALA A 48 2.80 -3.64 -1.93
N ASP A 49 1.62 -4.09 -1.49
CA ASP A 49 1.31 -5.51 -1.42
C ASP A 49 1.23 -6.19 -2.80
N ARG A 50 0.57 -5.54 -3.77
CA ARG A 50 0.55 -6.04 -5.15
C ARG A 50 1.96 -6.12 -5.75
N ALA A 51 2.76 -5.07 -5.59
CA ALA A 51 4.12 -5.03 -6.08
C ALA A 51 4.96 -6.15 -5.45
N ALA A 52 4.84 -6.38 -4.13
CA ALA A 52 5.54 -7.48 -3.47
C ALA A 52 5.13 -8.85 -4.00
N SER A 53 3.84 -9.08 -4.30
CA SER A 53 3.38 -10.31 -4.97
C SER A 53 4.04 -10.50 -6.32
N VAL A 54 3.99 -9.49 -7.17
CA VAL A 54 4.57 -9.60 -8.52
C VAL A 54 6.09 -9.84 -8.44
N ILE A 55 6.80 -9.12 -7.57
CA ILE A 55 8.24 -9.27 -7.43
C ILE A 55 8.60 -10.67 -6.93
N VAL A 56 8.00 -11.13 -5.83
CA VAL A 56 8.37 -12.41 -5.20
C VAL A 56 7.92 -13.61 -6.04
N GLU A 57 6.72 -13.55 -6.62
CA GLU A 57 6.12 -14.73 -7.28
C GLU A 57 6.40 -14.81 -8.78
N ARG A 58 6.66 -13.68 -9.45
CA ARG A 58 6.84 -13.65 -10.92
C ARG A 58 8.24 -13.24 -11.35
N MET A 59 8.84 -12.24 -10.72
CA MET A 59 10.13 -11.68 -11.17
C MET A 59 11.32 -12.42 -10.58
N LEU A 60 11.27 -12.74 -9.28
CA LEU A 60 12.38 -13.34 -8.54
C LEU A 60 12.29 -14.84 -8.27
N PRO A 61 11.28 -15.63 -8.72
CA PRO A 61 11.17 -17.01 -8.28
C PRO A 61 12.37 -17.83 -8.75
N LEU A 62 12.79 -18.78 -7.92
CA LEU A 62 13.73 -19.81 -8.37
C LEU A 62 13.07 -20.66 -9.47
N ASP A 63 13.79 -20.90 -10.56
CA ASP A 63 13.31 -21.75 -11.64
C ASP A 63 13.02 -23.17 -11.10
N ASN A 64 11.83 -23.69 -11.40
CA ASN A 64 11.34 -24.99 -10.92
C ASN A 64 11.14 -25.10 -9.41
N ALA A 65 11.01 -23.99 -8.68
CA ALA A 65 10.55 -24.04 -7.30
C ALA A 65 9.14 -24.64 -7.22
N MET A 66 8.97 -25.69 -6.42
CA MET A 66 7.65 -26.30 -6.16
C MET A 66 6.85 -25.53 -5.10
N THR A 67 7.42 -24.46 -4.54
CA THR A 67 6.86 -23.69 -3.43
C THR A 67 6.93 -22.19 -3.71
N SER A 68 5.87 -21.47 -3.33
CA SER A 68 5.88 -20.00 -3.32
C SER A 68 6.89 -19.45 -2.30
N ASN A 69 7.29 -18.19 -2.45
CA ASN A 69 8.25 -17.47 -1.60
C ASN A 69 9.70 -17.98 -1.62
N VAL A 70 10.09 -18.77 -2.62
CA VAL A 70 11.50 -19.14 -2.85
C VAL A 70 12.05 -18.30 -3.98
N ILE A 71 13.04 -17.45 -3.69
CA ILE A 71 13.62 -16.52 -4.66
C ILE A 71 15.06 -16.87 -5.01
N ASP A 72 15.43 -16.66 -6.28
CA ASP A 72 16.79 -16.84 -6.77
C ASP A 72 17.62 -15.59 -6.44
N GLN A 73 18.70 -15.77 -5.68
CA GLN A 73 19.63 -14.70 -5.29
C GLN A 73 20.18 -13.96 -6.51
N ARG A 74 20.45 -14.65 -7.62
CA ARG A 74 21.01 -14.05 -8.83
C ARG A 74 20.00 -13.11 -9.49
N LYS A 75 18.73 -13.51 -9.53
CA LYS A 75 17.64 -12.66 -10.01
C LYS A 75 17.44 -11.46 -9.09
N LEU A 76 17.53 -11.65 -7.77
CA LEU A 76 17.46 -10.56 -6.79
C LEU A 76 18.57 -9.54 -7.01
N ILE A 77 19.82 -9.98 -7.18
CA ILE A 77 20.97 -9.10 -7.44
C ILE A 77 20.76 -8.33 -8.75
N TYR A 78 20.40 -9.03 -9.83
CA TYR A 78 20.12 -8.39 -11.12
C TYR A 78 18.99 -7.36 -11.03
N PHE A 79 17.90 -7.69 -10.34
CA PHE A 79 16.76 -6.79 -10.13
C PHE A 79 17.17 -5.54 -9.35
N ASN A 80 17.95 -5.71 -8.27
CA ASN A 80 18.48 -4.63 -7.44
C ASN A 80 19.39 -3.69 -8.26
N ASP A 81 20.37 -4.25 -8.96
CA ASP A 81 21.44 -3.45 -9.57
C ASP A 81 21.08 -2.88 -10.95
N THR A 82 20.10 -3.50 -11.63
CA THR A 82 19.67 -3.11 -12.98
C THR A 82 18.26 -2.53 -13.01
N LYS A 83 17.26 -3.27 -12.51
CA LYS A 83 15.84 -2.90 -12.66
C LYS A 83 15.40 -1.78 -11.73
N LEU A 84 15.91 -1.77 -10.50
CA LEU A 84 15.63 -0.72 -9.50
C LEU A 84 16.73 0.36 -9.43
N ASN A 85 17.54 0.49 -10.48
CA ASN A 85 18.57 1.51 -10.55
C ASN A 85 17.95 2.88 -10.86
N GLY A 86 17.71 3.69 -9.83
CA GLY A 86 17.13 5.03 -9.96
C GLY A 86 17.96 6.01 -10.81
N SER A 87 19.25 5.73 -11.07
CA SER A 87 20.06 6.53 -11.99
C SER A 87 19.73 6.25 -13.46
N ASN A 88 19.17 5.08 -13.79
CA ASN A 88 18.73 4.73 -15.14
C ASN A 88 17.21 4.88 -15.24
N VAL A 89 16.76 6.13 -15.37
CA VAL A 89 15.34 6.52 -15.34
C VAL A 89 14.45 5.70 -16.28
N PRO A 90 14.81 5.45 -17.56
CA PRO A 90 13.96 4.64 -18.45
C PRO A 90 13.75 3.21 -17.93
N VAL A 91 14.81 2.54 -17.50
CA VAL A 91 14.73 1.16 -17.00
C VAL A 91 13.93 1.08 -15.69
N TYR A 92 14.12 2.07 -14.82
CA TYR A 92 13.37 2.16 -13.58
C TYR A 92 11.87 2.38 -13.85
N GLN A 93 11.51 3.32 -14.72
CA GLN A 93 10.12 3.56 -15.10
C GLN A 93 9.47 2.35 -15.78
N ASP A 94 10.19 1.65 -16.66
CA ASP A 94 9.71 0.40 -17.26
C ASP A 94 9.42 -0.67 -16.19
N THR A 95 10.27 -0.74 -15.16
CA THR A 95 10.06 -1.65 -14.03
C THR A 95 8.82 -1.26 -13.22
N LEU A 96 8.62 0.04 -12.95
CA LEU A 96 7.41 0.52 -12.27
C LEU A 96 6.14 0.24 -13.10
N ARG A 97 6.21 0.35 -14.44
CA ARG A 97 5.09 -0.01 -15.33
C ARG A 97 4.77 -1.51 -15.25
N GLU A 98 5.79 -2.37 -15.24
CA GLU A 98 5.63 -3.83 -15.09
C GLU A 98 4.96 -4.19 -13.75
N LEU A 99 5.20 -3.38 -12.71
CA LEU A 99 4.58 -3.50 -11.38
C LEU A 99 3.22 -2.80 -11.26
N ALA A 100 2.73 -2.16 -12.33
CA ALA A 100 1.54 -1.32 -12.34
C ALA A 100 1.58 -0.15 -11.32
N LEU A 101 2.78 0.35 -11.04
CA LEU A 101 3.05 1.50 -10.17
C LEU A 101 3.20 2.81 -10.96
N PHE A 102 3.32 2.74 -12.29
CA PHE A 102 3.50 3.89 -13.15
C PHE A 102 2.56 3.84 -14.36
N SER A 103 1.66 4.81 -14.47
CA SER A 103 0.73 5.05 -15.58
C SER A 103 0.48 6.56 -15.73
N ASP A 104 -0.43 6.95 -16.63
CA ASP A 104 -0.81 8.35 -16.78
C ASP A 104 -1.62 8.88 -15.58
N GLU A 105 -2.21 7.98 -14.78
CA GLU A 105 -3.05 8.29 -13.62
C GLU A 105 -2.34 8.02 -12.28
N ASN A 106 -1.41 7.06 -12.24
CA ASN A 106 -0.69 6.64 -11.04
C ASN A 106 0.81 6.85 -11.22
N VAL A 107 1.43 7.60 -10.31
CA VAL A 107 2.87 7.81 -10.29
C VAL A 107 3.37 7.51 -8.89
N PHE A 108 3.79 6.26 -8.69
CA PHE A 108 4.42 5.84 -7.45
C PHE A 108 5.89 5.53 -7.65
N ASP A 109 6.66 5.70 -6.58
CA ASP A 109 8.02 5.22 -6.47
C ASP A 109 8.08 3.94 -5.63
N LEU A 110 9.21 3.23 -5.73
CA LEU A 110 9.41 1.96 -5.09
C LEU A 110 10.79 1.85 -4.43
N ASN A 111 10.80 1.45 -3.16
CA ASN A 111 12.01 1.05 -2.45
C ASN A 111 11.86 -0.39 -1.95
N ILE A 112 12.88 -1.21 -2.15
CA ILE A 112 12.95 -2.56 -1.57
C ILE A 112 14.09 -2.68 -0.59
N SER A 113 13.91 -3.53 0.41
CA SER A 113 15.01 -3.95 1.28
C SER A 113 14.88 -5.39 1.73
N VAL A 114 16.01 -6.08 1.84
CA VAL A 114 16.08 -7.47 2.31
C VAL A 114 16.96 -7.53 3.55
N ALA A 115 16.46 -8.12 4.63
CA ALA A 115 17.22 -8.33 5.85
C ALA A 115 17.10 -9.79 6.31
N ASN A 116 18.20 -10.39 6.74
CA ASN A 116 18.18 -11.75 7.28
C ASN A 116 17.31 -11.81 8.54
N ILE A 117 16.51 -12.86 8.71
CA ILE A 117 15.67 -13.04 9.91
C ILE A 117 16.48 -13.11 11.20
N THR A 118 17.73 -13.60 11.15
CA THR A 118 18.60 -13.69 12.32
C THR A 118 19.27 -12.36 12.68
N THR A 119 19.35 -11.43 11.73
CA THR A 119 19.93 -10.09 11.92
C THR A 119 19.05 -9.04 11.23
N PRO A 120 17.80 -8.83 11.70
CA PRO A 120 16.82 -8.02 10.99
C PRO A 120 17.21 -6.54 10.90
N ASP A 121 18.05 -6.06 11.81
CA ASP A 121 18.56 -4.68 11.81
C ASP A 121 19.64 -4.44 10.74
N LYS A 122 20.21 -5.52 10.18
CA LYS A 122 21.22 -5.44 9.13
C LYS A 122 20.58 -5.74 7.78
N VAL A 123 20.32 -4.69 7.01
CA VAL A 123 19.84 -4.78 5.64
C VAL A 123 20.97 -5.30 4.74
N THR A 124 20.73 -6.42 4.06
CA THR A 124 21.65 -7.06 3.12
C THR A 124 21.54 -6.46 1.73
N TYR A 125 20.32 -6.20 1.26
CA TYR A 125 20.04 -5.60 -0.04
C TYR A 125 19.12 -4.40 0.14
N ARG A 126 19.39 -3.31 -0.56
CA ARG A 126 18.52 -2.14 -0.63
C ARG A 126 18.59 -1.56 -2.04
N SER A 127 17.43 -1.21 -2.59
CA SER A 127 17.33 -0.57 -3.91
C SER A 127 16.10 0.29 -4.05
N GLY A 128 16.10 1.09 -5.11
CA GLY A 128 15.13 2.14 -5.38
C GLY A 128 15.55 3.47 -4.75
N PRO A 129 14.79 4.54 -5.03
CA PRO A 129 15.05 5.86 -4.45
C PRO A 129 14.97 5.85 -2.92
N GLU A 130 15.52 6.90 -2.31
CA GLU A 130 15.37 7.13 -0.88
C GLU A 130 13.92 7.43 -0.52
N LEU A 131 13.53 7.04 0.71
CA LEU A 131 12.18 7.27 1.19
C LEU A 131 11.96 8.78 1.40
N PRO A 132 10.82 9.33 0.98
CA PRO A 132 10.49 10.73 1.20
C PRO A 132 10.20 10.98 2.69
N ASP A 133 10.54 12.17 3.16
CA ASP A 133 10.27 12.58 4.55
C ASP A 133 8.82 13.05 4.78
N ASN A 134 8.08 13.36 3.70
CA ASN A 134 6.80 14.07 3.75
C ASN A 134 5.69 13.46 2.88
N ALA A 135 5.73 12.15 2.63
CA ALA A 135 4.68 11.43 1.92
C ALA A 135 4.22 10.19 2.72
N ASP A 136 3.00 9.74 2.44
CA ASP A 136 2.49 8.48 2.97
C ASP A 136 3.23 7.32 2.33
N ILE A 137 3.81 6.44 3.15
CA ILE A 137 4.56 5.27 2.67
C ILE A 137 3.76 4.00 2.97
N GLY A 138 3.32 3.34 1.91
CA GLY A 138 2.76 2.00 1.98
C GLY A 138 3.88 0.99 2.12
N GLN A 139 3.77 0.09 3.10
CA GLN A 139 4.79 -0.94 3.32
C GLN A 139 4.18 -2.32 3.47
N THR A 140 4.78 -3.31 2.81
CA THR A 140 4.54 -4.73 3.06
C THR A 140 5.84 -5.45 3.36
N LYS A 141 5.76 -6.52 4.15
CA LYS A 141 6.89 -7.39 4.49
C LYS A 141 6.51 -8.83 4.26
N ARG A 142 7.37 -9.59 3.61
CA ARG A 142 7.20 -11.02 3.34
C ARG A 142 8.37 -11.82 3.86
N LEU A 143 8.08 -13.03 4.32
CA LEU A 143 9.12 -14.02 4.62
C LEU A 143 9.46 -14.73 3.31
N VAL A 144 10.72 -14.68 2.91
CA VAL A 144 11.21 -15.34 1.70
C VAL A 144 12.39 -16.24 2.02
N TYR A 145 12.53 -17.31 1.25
CA TYR A 145 13.70 -18.17 1.26
C TYR A 145 14.55 -17.86 0.03
N ILE A 146 15.72 -17.27 0.25
CA ILE A 146 16.64 -16.85 -0.81
C ILE A 146 17.64 -17.97 -1.01
N VAL A 147 17.83 -18.38 -2.26
CA VAL A 147 18.77 -19.45 -2.61
C VAL A 147 19.62 -19.09 -3.81
N ASN A 148 20.83 -19.62 -3.85
CA ASN A 148 21.70 -19.57 -5.01
C ASN A 148 22.15 -20.99 -5.37
N PRO A 149 21.57 -21.59 -6.41
CA PRO A 149 21.92 -22.95 -6.82
C PRO A 149 23.39 -23.11 -7.23
N SER A 150 24.03 -22.03 -7.68
CA SER A 150 25.41 -22.06 -8.17
C SER A 150 26.44 -22.04 -7.06
N THR A 151 26.13 -21.45 -5.90
CA THR A 151 27.06 -21.32 -4.77
C THR A 151 26.66 -22.15 -3.54
N GLY A 152 25.43 -22.67 -3.52
CA GLY A 152 24.85 -23.33 -2.34
C GLY A 152 24.38 -22.36 -1.25
N TYR A 153 24.45 -21.04 -1.49
CA TYR A 153 23.97 -20.04 -0.54
C TYR A 153 22.46 -20.19 -0.32
N ASN A 154 22.04 -20.16 0.94
CA ASN A 154 20.64 -20.09 1.30
C ASN A 154 20.42 -19.26 2.58
N VAL A 155 19.30 -18.55 2.64
CA VAL A 155 18.93 -17.76 3.83
C VAL A 155 17.43 -17.51 3.87
N THR A 156 16.85 -17.46 5.07
CA THR A 156 15.49 -16.95 5.28
C THR A 156 15.56 -15.46 5.62
N ALA A 157 14.81 -14.63 4.91
CA ALA A 157 14.90 -13.19 5.02
C ALA A 157 13.52 -12.51 5.03
N TYR A 158 13.47 -11.32 5.63
CA TYR A 158 12.38 -10.39 5.44
C TYR A 158 12.61 -9.60 4.15
N PHE A 159 11.72 -9.76 3.20
CA PHE A 159 11.62 -8.95 1.99
C PHE A 159 10.62 -7.82 2.22
N SER A 160 11.09 -6.59 2.31
CA SER A 160 10.25 -5.40 2.52
C SER A 160 10.12 -4.61 1.23
N VAL A 161 8.89 -4.22 0.90
CA VAL A 161 8.55 -3.37 -0.25
C VAL A 161 7.87 -2.14 0.28
N ARG A 162 8.30 -0.97 -0.18
CA ARG A 162 7.78 0.35 0.21
C ARG A 162 7.42 1.11 -1.04
N VAL A 163 6.23 1.70 -1.07
CA VAL A 163 5.67 2.46 -2.18
C VAL A 163 5.16 3.79 -1.65
N TRP A 164 5.32 4.87 -2.40
CA TRP A 164 4.82 6.21 -2.09
C TRP A 164 4.54 6.99 -3.38
#